data_AF-A0A938GTJ4-F1
#
_entry.id   AF-A0A938GTJ4-F1
#
_cell.length_a   1.000
_cell.length_b   1.000
_cell.length_c   1.000
_cell.angle_alpha   90.00
_cell.angle_beta   90.00
_cell.angle_gamma   90.00
#
_symmetry.space_group_name_H-M   'P 1'
#
loop_
_entity.id
_entity.type
_entity.pdbx_description
1 polymer ?
#
loop_
_entity_poly.entity_id
_entity_poly.type
_entity_poly.pdbx_seq_one_letter_code
_entity_poly.pdbx_strand_id
1 'polypeptide(L)'
;DGRWHALLEVRRALPQRRVAASESATPGYTQLNASVSRLFPAPRGTFELFLRGRNLTDAEAREHVSFLKELAPLPGRGVLAGLRFTY
;
A
#
# COMPACT_ATOMS: atom_id res chain seq x y z
N ASP A 1 19.39 -21.73 5.33
CA ASP A 1 17.92 -21.63 5.36
C ASP A 1 17.41 -20.25 5.01
N GLY A 2 16.58 -20.19 3.95
CA GLY A 2 15.89 -18.98 3.53
C GLY A 2 14.59 -18.79 4.30
N ARG A 3 14.54 -17.81 5.20
CA ARG A 3 13.36 -17.51 6.01
C ARG A 3 12.31 -16.76 5.18
N TRP A 4 11.04 -17.04 5.47
CA TRP A 4 9.92 -16.27 4.96
C TRP A 4 9.77 -14.99 5.79
N HIS A 5 9.50 -13.89 5.09
CA HIS A 5 9.10 -12.63 5.69
C HIS A 5 7.69 -12.31 5.20
N ALA A 6 6.78 -11.99 6.11
CA ALA A 6 5.42 -11.59 5.78
C ALA A 6 5.04 -10.34 6.58
N LEU A 7 4.30 -9.44 5.95
CA LEU A 7 3.76 -8.24 6.58
C LEU A 7 2.30 -8.06 6.17
N LEU A 8 1.48 -7.68 7.14
CA LEU A 8 0.09 -7.30 6.96
C LEU A 8 -0.12 -5.94 7.59
N GLU A 9 -0.78 -5.03 6.88
CA GLU A 9 -1.07 -3.68 7.35
C GLU A 9 -2.53 -3.33 7.07
N VAL A 10 -3.20 -2.77 8.07
CA VAL A 10 -4.53 -2.16 7.94
C VAL A 10 -4.40 -0.67 8.16
N ARG A 11 -4.80 0.13 7.18
CA ARG A 11 -4.85 1.59 7.27
C ARG A 11 -6.31 2.05 7.32
N ARG A 12 -6.70 2.69 8.42
CA ARG A 12 -8.00 3.35 8.57
C ARG A 12 -7.82 4.86 8.59
N ALA A 13 -8.42 5.55 7.63
CA ALA A 13 -8.63 6.99 7.68
C ALA A 13 -10.07 7.27 8.14
N LEU A 14 -10.23 8.12 9.14
CA LEU A 14 -11.55 8.55 9.61
C LEU A 14 -12.11 9.64 8.68
N PRO A 15 -13.44 9.77 8.58
CA PRO A 15 -14.04 10.83 7.78
C PRO A 15 -13.69 12.21 8.35
N GLN A 16 -13.40 13.18 7.47
CA GLN A 16 -13.24 14.57 7.83
C GLN A 16 -14.50 15.35 7.46
N ARG A 17 -15.10 15.98 8.47
CA ARG A 17 -16.35 16.74 8.34
C ARG A 17 -16.22 18.19 8.82
N ARG A 18 -15.12 18.53 9.51
CA ARG A 18 -14.83 19.89 9.94
C ARG A 18 -13.97 20.57 8.87
N VAL A 19 -14.63 21.29 7.97
CA VAL A 19 -14.05 21.83 6.73
C VAL A 19 -14.23 23.34 6.65
N ALA A 20 -13.34 24.04 5.95
CA ALA A 20 -13.50 25.47 5.67
C ALA A 20 -14.63 25.72 4.65
N ALA A 21 -15.05 26.98 4.49
CA ALA A 21 -16.18 27.34 3.62
C ALA A 21 -16.00 26.95 2.14
N SER A 22 -14.76 26.78 1.66
CA SER A 22 -14.44 26.39 0.28
C SER A 22 -13.92 24.95 0.17
N GLU A 23 -14.13 24.12 1.19
CA GLU A 23 -13.70 22.72 1.22
C GLU A 23 -14.89 21.77 1.32
N SER A 24 -14.78 20.61 0.66
CA SER A 24 -15.74 19.51 0.75
C SER A 24 -15.39 18.55 1.90
N ALA A 25 -16.41 17.96 2.53
CA ALA A 25 -16.22 16.84 3.45
C ALA A 25 -15.62 15.63 2.71
N THR A 26 -14.80 14.84 3.40
CA THR A 26 -14.15 13.67 2.80
C THR A 26 -14.53 12.40 3.57
N PRO A 27 -15.05 11.37 2.89
CA PRO A 27 -15.37 10.10 3.55
C PRO A 27 -14.10 9.42 4.05
N GLY A 28 -14.24 8.64 5.13
CA GLY A 28 -13.17 7.77 5.60
C GLY A 28 -13.02 6.53 4.70
N TYR A 29 -11.88 5.85 4.79
CA TYR A 29 -11.61 4.65 4.02
C TYR A 29 -10.80 3.63 4.83
N THR A 30 -10.80 2.37 4.37
CA THR A 30 -9.98 1.31 4.96
C THR A 30 -9.27 0.53 3.89
N GLN A 31 -7.95 0.47 4.00
CA GLN A 31 -7.09 -0.27 3.09
C GLN A 31 -6.44 -1.42 3.83
N LEU A 32 -6.36 -2.56 3.15
CA LEU A 32 -5.55 -3.70 3.55
C LEU A 32 -4.34 -3.79 2.61
N ASN A 33 -3.14 -3.85 3.17
CA ASN A 33 -1.90 -4.07 2.43
C ASN A 33 -1.25 -5.36 2.95
N ALA A 34 -0.59 -6.10 2.08
CA ALA A 34 0.13 -7.31 2.47
C ALA A 34 1.43 -7.45 1.66
N SER A 35 2.45 -8.05 2.24
CA SER A 35 3.63 -8.49 1.49
C SER A 35 4.17 -9.79 2.03
N VAL A 36 4.78 -10.55 1.13
CA VAL A 36 5.53 -11.76 1.46
C VAL A 36 6.82 -11.78 0.63
N SER A 37 7.93 -12.18 1.25
CA SER A 37 9.19 -12.41 0.54
C SER A 37 9.96 -13.58 1.12
N ARG A 38 10.89 -14.09 0.33
CA ARG A 38 11.81 -15.16 0.72
C ARG A 38 13.18 -14.93 0.14
N LEU A 39 14.19 -15.12 0.99
CA LEU A 39 15.59 -15.06 0.61
C LEU A 39 16.12 -16.44 0.21
N PHE A 40 16.95 -16.48 -0.83
CA PHE A 40 17.65 -17.67 -1.30
C PHE A 40 19.15 -17.38 -1.37
N PRO A 41 20.01 -18.19 -0.72
CA PRO A 41 21.45 -18.02 -0.83
C PRO A 41 21.92 -18.29 -2.27
N ALA A 42 22.90 -17.52 -2.74
CA ALA A 42 23.54 -17.69 -4.03
C ALA A 42 25.07 -17.65 -3.88
N PRO A 43 25.85 -18.17 -4.84
CA PRO A 43 27.32 -18.25 -4.71
C PRO A 43 28.04 -16.91 -4.50
N ARG A 44 27.43 -15.78 -4.92
CA ARG A 44 28.01 -14.44 -4.84
C ARG A 44 27.02 -13.41 -4.30
N GLY A 45 26.10 -13.82 -3.43
CA GLY A 45 25.07 -12.93 -2.90
C GLY A 45 23.82 -13.64 -2.45
N THR A 46 22.70 -12.92 -2.45
CA THR A 46 21.39 -13.42 -2.05
C THR A 46 20.32 -12.97 -3.04
N PHE A 47 19.45 -13.89 -3.44
CA PHE A 47 18.23 -13.57 -4.17
C PHE A 47 17.06 -13.38 -3.21
N GLU A 48 16.17 -12.43 -3.50
CA GLU A 48 14.89 -12.26 -2.82
C GLU A 48 13.76 -12.33 -3.84
N LEU A 49 12.86 -13.31 -3.69
CA LEU A 49 11.57 -13.32 -4.38
C LEU A 49 10.54 -12.64 -3.49
N PHE A 50 9.77 -11.70 -4.02
CA PHE A 50 8.75 -10.99 -3.25
C PHE A 50 7.44 -10.81 -4.03
N LEU A 51 6.35 -10.71 -3.26
CA LEU A 51 5.02 -10.34 -3.70
C LEU A 51 4.44 -9.30 -2.73
N ARG A 52 3.92 -8.19 -3.26
CA ARG A 52 3.35 -7.07 -2.51
C ARG A 52 1.97 -6.74 -3.06
N GLY A 53 0.97 -6.73 -2.20
CA GLY A 53 -0.38 -6.25 -2.46
C GLY A 53 -0.63 -4.94 -1.74
N ARG A 54 -1.12 -3.94 -2.47
CA ARG A 54 -1.56 -2.64 -1.93
C ARG A 54 -3.03 -2.43 -2.21
N ASN A 55 -3.75 -1.84 -1.25
CA ASN A 55 -5.18 -1.58 -1.32
C ASN A 55 -5.97 -2.82 -1.77
N LEU A 56 -5.75 -3.95 -1.09
CA LEU A 56 -6.35 -5.25 -1.44
C LEU A 56 -7.88 -5.23 -1.38
N THR A 57 -8.46 -4.32 -0.58
CA THR A 57 -9.90 -4.06 -0.49
C THR A 57 -10.47 -3.23 -1.64
N ASP A 58 -9.61 -2.70 -2.54
CA ASP A 58 -10.00 -1.79 -3.63
C ASP A 58 -10.73 -0.53 -3.16
N ALA A 59 -10.42 -0.06 -1.95
CA ALA A 59 -11.09 1.10 -1.41
C ALA A 59 -10.76 2.35 -2.23
N GLU A 60 -11.79 3.06 -2.69
CA GLU A 60 -11.64 4.40 -3.26
C GLU A 60 -11.25 5.36 -2.14
N ALA A 61 -9.98 5.74 -2.10
CA ALA A 61 -9.40 6.51 -1.01
C ALA A 61 -9.02 7.92 -1.49
N ARG A 62 -9.34 8.93 -0.68
CA ARG A 62 -8.97 10.34 -0.92
C ARG A 62 -8.34 10.90 0.34
N GLU A 63 -7.17 11.54 0.19
CA GLU A 63 -6.55 12.25 1.31
C GLU A 63 -7.18 13.64 1.41
N HIS A 64 -7.80 13.97 2.55
CA HIS A 64 -8.49 15.24 2.74
C HIS A 64 -7.59 16.46 2.51
N VAL A 65 -6.30 16.35 2.88
CA VAL A 65 -5.29 17.40 2.73
C VAL A 65 -4.83 17.62 1.28
N SER A 66 -5.25 16.76 0.34
CA SER A 66 -4.89 16.91 -1.07
C SER A 66 -5.80 17.93 -1.76
N PHE A 67 -5.21 18.96 -2.36
CA PHE A 67 -5.92 19.90 -3.22
C PHE A 67 -6.58 19.22 -4.44
N LEU A 68 -6.05 18.09 -4.88
CA LEU A 68 -6.56 17.34 -6.04
C LEU A 68 -7.53 16.21 -5.64
N LYS A 69 -7.96 16.12 -4.37
CA LYS A 69 -8.82 15.02 -3.90
C LYS A 69 -10.12 14.86 -4.69
N GLU A 70 -10.65 15.96 -5.23
CA GLU A 70 -11.87 15.98 -6.04
C GLU A 70 -11.65 15.45 -7.46
N LEU A 71 -10.41 15.52 -7.96
CA LEU A 71 -10.05 15.15 -9.32
C LEU A 71 -9.42 13.77 -9.41
N ALA A 72 -8.61 13.41 -8.41
CA ALA A 72 -7.80 12.20 -8.41
C ALA A 72 -7.90 11.46 -7.07
N PRO A 73 -8.56 10.30 -7.03
CA PRO A 73 -8.42 9.39 -5.90
C PRO A 73 -7.01 8.78 -5.85
N LEU A 74 -6.64 8.22 -4.70
CA LEU A 74 -5.46 7.37 -4.59
C LEU A 74 -5.58 6.15 -5.52
N PRO A 75 -4.46 5.53 -5.93
CA PRO A 75 -4.50 4.30 -6.70
C PRO A 75 -5.36 3.22 -6.04
N GLY A 76 -6.16 2.53 -6.86
CA GLY A 76 -6.93 1.36 -6.47
C GLY A 76 -6.05 0.16 -6.12
N ARG A 77 -6.61 -1.05 -6.18
CA ARG A 77 -5.86 -2.28 -5.90
C ARG A 77 -4.65 -2.42 -6.82
N GLY A 78 -3.49 -2.69 -6.23
CA GLY A 78 -2.25 -2.92 -6.95
C GLY A 78 -1.50 -4.15 -6.45
N VAL A 79 -0.89 -4.89 -7.36
CA VAL A 79 -0.06 -6.07 -7.05
C VAL A 79 1.29 -5.92 -7.75
N LEU A 80 2.38 -6.15 -7.02
CA LEU A 80 3.74 -6.11 -7.51
C LEU A 80 4.47 -7.39 -7.09
N ALA A 81 5.05 -8.09 -8.05
CA ALA A 81 5.95 -9.21 -7.81
C ALA A 81 7.31 -8.92 -8.43
N GLY A 82 8.37 -9.48 -7.86
CA GLY A 82 9.70 -9.29 -8.41
C GLY A 82 10.78 -10.16 -7.76
N LEU A 83 11.93 -10.15 -8.41
CA LEU A 83 13.16 -10.77 -7.95
C LEU A 83 14.22 -9.68 -7.73
N ARG A 84 14.89 -9.71 -6.59
CA ARG A 84 16.00 -8.80 -6.27
C ARG A 84 17.27 -9.62 -6.02
N PHE A 85 18.40 -9.20 -6.57
CA PHE A 85 19.71 -9.76 -6.26
C PHE A 85 20.53 -8.73 -5.50
N THR A 86 21.22 -9.17 -4.45
CA THR A 86 22.16 -8.35 -3.67
C THR A 86 23.49 -9.09 -3.62
N TYR A 87 24.56 -8.41 -4.05
CA TYR A 87 25.93 -8.95 -4.11
C TYR A 87 26.69 -8.64 -2.82
#